data_AF-A0A2G6PC28-F1
#
_entry.id   AF-A0A2G6PC28-F1
#
_cell.length_a   1.000
_cell.length_b   1.000
_cell.length_c   1.000
_cell.angle_alpha   90.00
_cell.angle_beta   90.00
_cell.angle_gamma   90.00
#
_symmetry.space_group_name_H-M   'P 1'
#
loop_
_entity.id
_entity.type
_entity.pdbx_description
1 polymer ?
#
loop_
_entity_poly.entity_id
_entity_poly.type
_entity_poly.pdbx_seq_one_letter_code
_entity_poly.pdbx_strand_id
1 'polypeptide(L)'
;MTIQKIAATNAVVFFFFWILVLLVGADFPPPLGFLWIIVTVVCCSAIVYWRVPTYIDWSRTSQPNRYLRIVLDGIVAGLIIALLFMLLGTGEPSVAMRLFDYGIWFTVLAIMGVLNAVTIYAINAVVARYFL
;
A
#
# COMPACT_ATOMS: atom_id res chain seq x y z
N MET A 1 24.61 -2.66 0.28
CA MET A 1 23.52 -2.55 1.31
C MET A 1 22.88 -3.93 1.45
N THR A 2 22.56 -4.43 2.65
CA THR A 2 21.91 -5.75 2.75
C THR A 2 20.43 -5.65 2.35
N ILE A 3 19.85 -6.70 1.76
CA ILE A 3 18.44 -6.72 1.31
C ILE A 3 17.48 -6.36 2.47
N GLN A 4 17.76 -6.83 3.69
CA GLN A 4 16.94 -6.49 4.86
C GLN A 4 16.97 -5.00 5.19
N LYS A 5 18.12 -4.33 5.02
CA LYS A 5 18.21 -2.87 5.22
C LYS A 5 17.38 -2.14 4.16
N ILE A 6 17.41 -2.58 2.91
CA ILE A 6 16.59 -1.99 1.83
C ILE A 6 15.10 -2.13 2.15
N ALA A 7 14.68 -3.32 2.58
CA ALA A 7 13.32 -3.60 2.99
C ALA A 7 12.87 -2.73 4.17
N ALA A 8 13.70 -2.61 5.21
CA ALA A 8 13.44 -1.77 6.37
C ALA A 8 13.29 -0.29 5.97
N THR A 9 14.20 0.23 5.14
CA THR A 9 14.12 1.61 4.65
C THR A 9 12.84 1.85 3.85
N ASN A 10 12.48 0.95 2.92
CA ASN A 10 11.23 1.08 2.16
C ASN A 10 10.01 1.11 3.08
N ALA A 11 9.93 0.21 4.07
CA ALA A 11 8.80 0.15 4.99
C ALA A 11 8.69 1.40 5.86
N VAL A 12 9.82 1.89 6.39
CA VAL A 12 9.86 3.13 7.20
C VAL A 12 9.46 4.34 6.37
N VAL A 13 10.03 4.50 5.18
CA VAL A 13 9.69 5.61 4.27
C VAL A 13 8.22 5.53 3.86
N PHE A 14 7.72 4.35 3.50
CA PHE A 14 6.32 4.12 3.15
C PHE A 14 5.38 4.52 4.29
N PHE A 15 5.69 4.10 5.52
CA PHE A 15 4.91 4.44 6.71
C PHE A 15 4.83 5.94 6.91
N PHE A 16 5.97 6.63 7.01
CA PHE A 16 5.98 8.08 7.26
C PHE A 16 5.38 8.88 6.11
N PHE A 17 5.65 8.50 4.87
CA PHE A 17 5.05 9.14 3.70
C PHE A 17 3.53 9.08 3.75
N TRP A 18 2.95 7.89 3.95
CA TRP A 18 1.50 7.73 3.95
C TRP A 18 0.83 8.38 5.17
N ILE A 19 1.45 8.32 6.35
CA ILE A 19 0.94 9.04 7.52
C ILE A 19 0.88 10.55 7.24
N LEU A 20 1.92 11.14 6.66
CA LEU A 20 1.94 12.56 6.33
C LEU A 20 0.87 12.92 5.29
N VAL A 21 0.77 12.14 4.20
CA VAL A 21 -0.24 12.37 3.15
C VAL A 21 -1.65 12.31 3.72
N LEU A 22 -1.95 11.31 4.56
CA LEU A 22 -3.27 11.12 5.13
C LEU A 22 -3.60 12.17 6.20
N LEU A 23 -2.60 12.63 6.97
CA LEU A 23 -2.79 13.73 7.91
C LEU A 23 -3.11 15.05 7.21
N VAL A 24 -2.46 15.34 6.07
CA VAL A 24 -2.75 16.54 5.27
C VAL A 24 -4.18 16.52 4.72
N GLY A 25 -4.73 15.33 4.46
CA GLY A 25 -6.11 15.17 3.99
C GLY A 25 -7.16 15.04 5.11
N ALA A 26 -6.75 14.98 6.38
CA ALA A 26 -7.67 14.78 7.50
C ALA A 26 -8.14 16.11 8.10
N ASP A 27 -9.36 16.13 8.64
CA ASP A 27 -9.84 17.24 9.45
C ASP A 27 -8.94 17.45 10.68
N PHE A 28 -8.79 18.70 11.13
CA PHE A 28 -8.03 19.01 12.34
C PHE A 28 -8.96 19.43 13.50
N PRO A 29 -8.92 18.75 14.66
CA PRO A 29 -8.09 17.59 14.98
C PRO A 29 -8.55 16.30 14.28
N PRO A 30 -7.64 15.35 13.96
CA PRO A 30 -8.03 14.10 13.32
C PRO A 30 -9.07 13.33 14.15
N PRO A 31 -10.16 12.84 13.52
CA PRO A 31 -11.18 12.10 14.24
C PRO A 31 -10.61 10.78 14.76
N LEU A 32 -11.25 10.19 15.78
CA LEU A 32 -10.81 8.92 16.38
C LEU A 32 -10.72 7.77 15.36
N GLY A 33 -11.55 7.79 14.31
CA GLY A 33 -11.49 6.85 13.19
C GLY A 33 -10.15 6.86 12.45
N PHE A 34 -9.37 7.94 12.52
CA PHE A 34 -8.03 8.04 11.95
C PHE A 34 -7.05 7.02 12.57
N LEU A 35 -7.29 6.54 13.80
CA LEU A 35 -6.47 5.49 14.41
C LEU A 35 -6.51 4.18 13.59
N TRP A 36 -7.66 3.84 12.97
CA TRP A 36 -7.76 2.68 12.08
C TRP A 36 -6.90 2.84 10.81
N ILE A 37 -6.76 4.08 10.33
CA ILE A 37 -5.88 4.41 9.22
C ILE A 37 -4.42 4.18 9.64
N ILE A 38 -4.01 4.66 10.82
CA ILE A 38 -2.65 4.44 11.33
C ILE A 38 -2.33 2.94 11.42
N VAL A 39 -3.22 2.15 12.04
CA VAL A 39 -3.05 0.69 12.15
C VAL A 39 -2.93 0.05 10.77
N THR A 40 -3.77 0.45 9.82
CA THR A 40 -3.69 -0.02 8.43
C THR A 40 -2.34 0.30 7.80
N VAL A 41 -1.84 1.52 7.95
CA VAL A 41 -0.55 1.94 7.37
C VAL A 41 0.61 1.17 8.01
N VAL A 42 0.55 0.84 9.31
CA VAL A 42 1.51 -0.07 9.97
C VAL A 42 1.46 -1.47 9.35
N CYS A 43 0.27 -2.04 9.14
CA CYS A 43 0.15 -3.35 8.50
C CYS A 43 0.68 -3.33 7.06
N CYS A 44 0.35 -2.31 6.28
CA CYS A 44 0.85 -2.14 4.92
C CYS A 44 2.38 -1.98 4.89
N SER A 45 2.97 -1.23 5.82
CA SER A 45 4.43 -1.08 5.88
C SER A 45 5.13 -2.40 6.22
N ALA A 46 4.56 -3.22 7.10
CA ALA A 46 5.04 -4.57 7.37
C ALA A 46 4.95 -5.48 6.14
N ILE A 47 3.88 -5.38 5.35
CA ILE A 47 3.75 -6.09 4.08
C ILE A 47 4.81 -5.61 3.08
N VAL A 48 5.05 -4.31 2.98
CA VAL A 48 6.13 -3.75 2.13
C VAL A 48 7.48 -4.33 2.55
N TYR A 49 7.81 -4.33 3.84
CA TYR A 49 9.03 -4.95 4.36
C TYR A 49 9.19 -6.39 3.88
N TRP A 50 8.12 -7.18 3.99
CA TRP A 50 8.13 -8.59 3.60
C TRP A 50 8.20 -8.81 2.08
N ARG A 51 7.59 -7.93 1.26
CA ARG A 51 7.56 -8.07 -0.20
C ARG A 51 8.79 -7.55 -0.93
N VAL A 52 9.50 -6.57 -0.37
CA VAL A 52 10.69 -5.96 -1.01
C VAL A 52 11.74 -6.98 -1.46
N PRO A 53 12.13 -7.99 -0.64
CA PRO A 53 13.08 -9.02 -1.09
C PRO A 53 12.61 -9.77 -2.35
N THR A 54 11.31 -10.05 -2.45
CA THR A 54 10.72 -10.73 -3.63
C THR A 54 10.81 -9.85 -4.87
N TYR A 55 10.54 -8.55 -4.74
CA TYR A 55 10.61 -7.61 -5.86
C TYR A 55 12.05 -7.41 -6.36
N ILE A 56 13.02 -7.36 -5.44
CA ILE A 56 14.44 -7.32 -5.78
C ILE A 56 14.83 -8.59 -6.54
N ASP A 57 14.45 -9.76 -6.03
CA ASP A 57 14.74 -11.05 -6.68
C ASP A 57 14.16 -11.11 -8.09
N TRP A 58 12.87 -10.79 -8.26
CA TRP A 58 12.22 -10.77 -9.57
C TRP A 58 12.86 -9.80 -10.56
N SER A 59 13.39 -8.68 -10.08
CA SER A 59 14.13 -7.73 -10.92
C SER A 59 15.47 -8.30 -11.35
N ARG A 60 16.20 -9.00 -10.48
CA ARG A 60 17.54 -9.54 -10.76
C ARG A 60 17.49 -10.76 -11.67
N THR A 61 16.54 -11.66 -11.43
CA THR A 61 16.37 -12.91 -12.20
C THR A 61 15.58 -12.73 -13.49
N SER A 62 15.10 -11.50 -13.76
CA SER A 62 14.21 -11.20 -14.88
C SER A 62 12.97 -12.12 -14.93
N GLN A 63 12.39 -12.39 -13.76
CA GLN A 63 11.28 -13.32 -13.60
C GLN A 63 10.17 -13.10 -14.64
N PRO A 64 9.66 -14.16 -15.31
CA PRO A 64 8.59 -14.04 -16.29
C PRO A 64 7.31 -13.51 -15.64
N ASN A 65 6.60 -12.64 -16.37
CA ASN A 65 5.33 -12.04 -15.97
C ASN A 65 5.39 -11.21 -14.66
N ARG A 66 6.58 -10.76 -14.24
CA ARG A 66 6.75 -9.97 -13.01
C ARG A 66 5.82 -8.77 -12.93
N TYR A 67 5.63 -8.02 -14.03
CA TYR A 67 4.75 -6.84 -14.07
C TYR A 67 3.29 -7.20 -13.78
N LEU A 68 2.78 -8.29 -14.37
CA LEU A 68 1.43 -8.76 -14.08
C LEU A 68 1.29 -9.18 -12.61
N ARG A 69 2.28 -9.88 -12.05
CA ARG A 69 2.28 -10.28 -10.63
C ARG A 69 2.26 -9.07 -9.70
N ILE A 70 3.04 -8.03 -9.99
CA ILE A 70 3.07 -6.78 -9.20
C ILE A 70 1.72 -6.06 -9.25
N VAL A 71 1.10 -6.01 -10.43
CA VAL A 71 -0.26 -5.44 -10.58
C VAL A 71 -1.26 -6.25 -9.75
N LEU A 72 -1.21 -7.58 -9.81
CA LEU A 72 -2.10 -8.44 -9.01
C LEU A 72 -1.85 -8.27 -7.50
N ASP A 73 -0.59 -8.20 -7.06
CA ASP A 73 -0.25 -7.92 -5.66
C ASP A 73 -0.90 -6.61 -5.20
N GLY A 74 -0.82 -5.56 -6.03
CA GLY A 74 -1.43 -4.27 -5.76
C GLY A 74 -2.96 -4.32 -5.73
N ILE A 75 -3.59 -4.97 -6.71
CA ILE A 75 -5.06 -5.15 -6.74
C ILE A 75 -5.51 -5.88 -5.47
N VAL A 76 -4.90 -7.02 -5.15
CA VAL A 76 -5.29 -7.83 -3.99
C VAL A 76 -5.11 -7.03 -2.69
N ALA A 77 -3.98 -6.34 -2.52
CA ALA A 77 -3.76 -5.48 -1.34
C ALA A 77 -4.84 -4.39 -1.25
N GLY A 78 -5.12 -3.68 -2.34
CA GLY A 78 -6.13 -2.63 -2.39
C GLY A 78 -7.53 -3.13 -2.06
N LEU A 79 -7.94 -4.27 -2.64
CA LEU A 79 -9.24 -4.89 -2.37
C LEU A 79 -9.36 -5.38 -0.92
N ILE A 80 -8.29 -5.93 -0.33
CA ILE A 80 -8.29 -6.33 1.08
C ILE A 80 -8.50 -5.11 1.98
N ILE A 81 -7.76 -4.02 1.74
CA ILE A 81 -7.96 -2.79 2.52
C ILE A 81 -9.38 -2.24 2.31
N ALA A 82 -9.88 -2.23 1.08
CA ALA A 82 -11.24 -1.78 0.79
C ALA A 82 -12.30 -2.57 1.56
N LEU A 83 -12.16 -3.89 1.57
CA LEU A 83 -13.03 -4.79 2.30
C LEU A 83 -12.95 -4.58 3.82
N LEU A 84 -11.73 -4.44 4.37
CA LEU A 84 -11.56 -4.20 5.80
C LEU A 84 -12.24 -2.91 6.25
N PHE A 85 -12.05 -1.80 5.51
CA PHE A 85 -12.73 -0.54 5.83
C PHE A 85 -14.23 -0.58 5.60
N MET A 86 -14.71 -1.35 4.62
CA MET A 86 -16.14 -1.58 4.44
C MET A 86 -16.76 -2.32 5.64
N LEU A 87 -16.06 -3.31 6.19
CA LEU A 87 -16.58 -4.15 7.27
C LEU A 87 -16.36 -3.56 8.68
N LEU A 88 -15.25 -2.85 8.87
CA LEU A 88 -14.79 -2.35 10.18
C LEU A 88 -14.84 -0.83 10.30
N GLY A 89 -15.14 -0.11 9.21
CA GLY A 89 -15.19 1.34 9.20
C GLY A 89 -16.32 1.85 10.08
N THR A 90 -15.97 2.47 11.20
CA THR A 90 -16.94 3.10 12.13
C THR A 90 -17.17 4.58 11.82
N GLY A 91 -16.69 5.08 10.69
CA GLY A 91 -16.97 6.44 10.24
C GLY A 91 -18.37 6.47 9.68
N GLU A 92 -19.34 6.92 10.47
CA GLU A 92 -20.70 7.14 10.01
C GLU A 92 -20.67 8.06 8.79
N PRO A 93 -21.05 7.59 7.58
CA PRO A 93 -21.55 8.56 6.64
C PRO A 93 -22.92 8.99 7.18
N SER A 94 -23.13 10.31 7.26
CA SER A 94 -24.45 10.89 7.52
C SER A 94 -25.48 10.53 6.43
N VAL A 95 -25.05 9.83 5.38
CA VAL A 95 -25.84 9.34 4.25
C VAL A 95 -25.57 7.85 4.06
N ALA A 96 -26.63 7.04 3.93
CA ALA A 96 -26.48 5.61 3.65
C ALA A 96 -25.73 5.38 2.31
N MET A 97 -24.62 4.64 2.35
CA MET A 97 -23.87 4.30 1.14
C MET A 97 -24.70 3.40 0.21
N ARG A 98 -24.68 3.70 -1.08
CA ARG A 98 -25.27 2.87 -2.13
C ARG A 98 -24.25 1.84 -2.62
N LEU A 99 -24.72 0.76 -3.23
CA LEU A 99 -23.86 -0.25 -3.87
C LEU A 99 -22.85 0.36 -4.85
N PHE A 100 -23.26 1.41 -5.56
CA PHE A 100 -22.38 2.12 -6.50
C PHE A 100 -21.20 2.81 -5.80
N ASP A 101 -21.40 3.37 -4.62
CA ASP A 101 -20.35 4.06 -3.84
C ASP A 101 -19.27 3.07 -3.39
N TYR A 102 -19.68 1.86 -2.99
CA TYR A 102 -18.75 0.77 -2.72
C TYR A 102 -17.98 0.36 -3.99
N GLY A 103 -18.63 0.33 -5.16
CA GLY A 103 -17.94 0.07 -6.42
C GLY A 103 -16.82 1.07 -6.71
N ILE A 104 -17.05 2.36 -6.46
CA ILE A 104 -16.02 3.41 -6.58
C ILE A 104 -14.92 3.19 -5.54
N TRP A 105 -15.27 2.97 -4.28
CA TRP A 105 -14.34 2.75 -3.18
C TRP A 105 -13.35 1.62 -3.47
N PHE A 106 -13.85 0.45 -3.86
CA PHE A 106 -13.03 -0.71 -4.22
C PHE A 106 -12.15 -0.43 -5.42
N THR A 107 -12.66 0.28 -6.43
CA THR A 107 -11.91 0.64 -7.63
C THR A 107 -10.75 1.58 -7.30
N VAL A 108 -11.01 2.64 -6.53
CA VAL A 108 -9.99 3.60 -6.11
C VAL A 108 -8.89 2.89 -5.31
N LEU A 109 -9.26 2.07 -4.33
CA LEU A 109 -8.25 1.38 -3.52
C LEU A 109 -7.49 0.30 -4.29
N ALA A 110 -8.12 -0.40 -5.24
CA ALA A 110 -7.41 -1.31 -6.14
C ALA A 110 -6.37 -0.55 -6.99
N ILE A 111 -6.74 0.60 -7.57
CA ILE A 111 -5.81 1.45 -8.32
C ILE A 111 -4.67 1.94 -7.42
N MET A 112 -4.97 2.44 -6.23
CA MET A 112 -3.95 2.89 -5.27
C MET A 112 -3.02 1.76 -4.83
N GLY A 113 -3.54 0.55 -4.66
CA GLY A 113 -2.75 -0.63 -4.38
C GLY A 113 -1.78 -0.97 -5.52
N VAL A 114 -2.25 -0.92 -6.77
CA VAL A 114 -1.40 -1.08 -7.96
C VAL A 114 -0.31 -0.02 -8.02
N LEU A 115 -0.66 1.26 -7.86
CA LEU A 115 0.30 2.36 -7.91
C LEU A 115 1.39 2.20 -6.85
N ASN A 116 1.02 1.82 -5.62
CA ASN A 116 1.99 1.55 -4.55
C ASN A 116 2.88 0.35 -4.89
N ALA A 117 2.32 -0.78 -5.31
CA ALA A 117 3.09 -1.97 -5.64
C ALA A 117 4.09 -1.72 -6.78
N VAL A 118 3.63 -1.05 -7.85
CA VAL A 118 4.47 -0.66 -9.00
C VAL A 118 5.56 0.32 -8.57
N THR A 119 5.25 1.32 -7.75
CA THR A 119 6.24 2.31 -7.28
C THR A 119 7.32 1.65 -6.44
N ILE A 120 6.94 0.82 -5.45
CA ILE A 120 7.89 0.08 -4.63
C ILE A 120 8.74 -0.85 -5.50
N TYR A 121 8.14 -1.58 -6.45
CA TYR A 121 8.93 -2.40 -7.37
C TYR A 121 9.91 -1.56 -8.18
N ALA A 122 9.48 -0.43 -8.77
CA ALA A 122 10.34 0.41 -9.60
C ALA A 122 11.54 0.97 -8.82
N ILE A 123 11.31 1.46 -7.60
CA ILE A 123 12.38 1.91 -6.69
C ILE A 123 13.37 0.76 -6.45
N ASN A 124 12.87 -0.43 -6.10
CA ASN A 124 13.73 -1.56 -5.78
C ASN A 124 14.43 -2.16 -7.00
N ALA A 125 13.85 -2.06 -8.20
CA ALA A 125 14.51 -2.44 -9.45
C ALA A 125 15.69 -1.51 -9.78
N VAL A 126 15.53 -0.20 -9.56
CA VAL A 126 16.62 0.77 -9.65
C VAL A 126 17.70 0.46 -8.61
N VAL A 127 17.30 0.26 -7.35
CA VAL A 127 18.25 -0.07 -6.28
C VAL A 127 19.02 -1.35 -6.58
N ALA A 128 18.33 -2.39 -7.06
CA ALA A 128 18.94 -3.65 -7.45
C ALA A 128 19.92 -3.51 -8.62
N ARG A 129 19.71 -2.57 -9.54
CA ARG A 129 20.60 -2.33 -10.68
C ARG A 129 21.88 -1.60 -10.28
N TYR A 130 21.81 -0.68 -9.32
CA TYR A 130 22.93 0.22 -8.99
C TYR A 130 23.66 -0.13 -7.69
N PHE A 131 23.07 -0.94 -6.79
CA PHE A 131 23.61 -1.18 -5.45
C PHE A 131 23.69 -2.67 -5.03
N LEU A 132 23.25 -3.61 -5.89
CA LEU A 132 23.26 -5.07 -5.67
C LEU A 132 23.76 -5.84 -6.90
#